data_AF-A0A7S2X1Z3-F1
#
_entry.id   AF-A0A7S2X1Z3-F1
#
_cell.length_a   1.000
_cell.length_b   1.000
_cell.length_c   1.000
_cell.angle_alpha   90.00
_cell.angle_beta   90.00
_cell.angle_gamma   90.00
#
_symmetry.space_group_name_H-M   'P 1'
#
loop_
_entity.id
_entity.type
_entity.pdbx_description
1 polymer ?
#
loop_
_entity_poly.entity_id
_entity_poly.type
_entity_poly.pdbx_seq_one_letter_code
_entity_poly.pdbx_strand_id
1 'polypeptide(L)'
;FDMVVIAHNGKCANRLVKPTGAERTLRQLRSLKLSAIWALMVEFESTGTGQPPVLPSGLQACFVSNSDVISFVGNQSAKYGPSKSGMECFTLLSTEGFGRQHKVPQEAVPAAKAAEVRDLMLGALFAIPGVSKREVGPAWRA
;
A
#
# COMPACT_ATOMS: atom_id res chain seq x y z
N PHE A 1 34.41 -4.35 -14.92
CA PHE A 1 33.75 -3.04 -14.82
C PHE A 1 34.70 -2.08 -14.16
N ASP A 2 34.80 -0.86 -14.66
CA ASP A 2 35.62 0.20 -14.05
C ASP A 2 34.93 0.84 -12.84
N MET A 3 33.59 0.74 -12.77
CA MET A 3 32.76 1.21 -11.66
C MET A 3 31.55 0.29 -11.45
N VAL A 4 31.02 0.29 -10.22
CA VAL A 4 29.81 -0.44 -9.83
C VAL A 4 28.88 0.49 -9.06
N VAL A 5 27.59 0.51 -9.42
CA VAL A 5 26.54 1.26 -8.72
C VAL A 5 25.59 0.29 -8.03
N ILE A 6 25.35 0.48 -6.73
CA ILE A 6 24.45 -0.37 -5.94
C ILE A 6 23.19 0.43 -5.58
N ALA A 7 22.12 0.20 -6.34
CA ALA A 7 20.81 0.83 -6.16
C ALA A 7 19.83 -0.10 -5.43
N HIS A 8 20.17 -0.51 -4.20
CA HIS A 8 19.34 -1.40 -3.38
C HIS A 8 19.12 -0.82 -1.97
N ASN A 9 18.05 -1.23 -1.31
CA ASN A 9 17.80 -0.90 0.09
C ASN A 9 18.96 -1.29 1.04
N GLY A 10 19.04 -0.62 2.21
CA GLY A 10 20.23 -0.62 3.07
C GLY A 10 20.77 -2.01 3.44
N LYS A 11 19.90 -2.96 3.85
CA LYS A 11 20.34 -4.30 4.27
C LYS A 11 20.94 -5.11 3.11
N CYS A 12 20.32 -5.06 1.93
CA CYS A 12 20.83 -5.78 0.77
C CYS A 12 22.05 -5.09 0.16
N ALA A 13 22.05 -3.75 0.09
CA ALA A 13 23.24 -2.99 -0.30
C ALA A 13 24.42 -3.29 0.64
N ASN A 14 24.19 -3.41 1.95
CA ASN A 14 25.22 -3.82 2.91
C ASN A 14 25.83 -5.18 2.56
N ARG A 15 25.00 -6.16 2.17
CA ARG A 15 25.47 -7.50 1.75
C ARG A 15 26.33 -7.44 0.49
N LEU A 16 25.93 -6.61 -0.49
CA LEU A 16 26.65 -6.42 -1.75
C LEU A 16 27.97 -5.66 -1.59
N VAL A 17 28.02 -4.67 -0.68
CA VAL A 17 29.22 -3.86 -0.41
C VAL A 17 30.21 -4.60 0.49
N LYS A 18 29.80 -5.64 1.23
CA LYS A 18 30.66 -6.35 2.21
C LYS A 18 32.05 -6.75 1.67
N PRO A 19 32.21 -7.29 0.44
CA PRO A 19 33.51 -7.68 -0.08
C PRO A 19 34.49 -6.50 -0.30
N THR A 20 34.00 -5.26 -0.36
CA THR A 20 34.85 -4.07 -0.58
C THR A 20 35.68 -3.67 0.65
N GLY A 21 35.37 -4.19 1.85
CA GLY A 21 36.04 -3.81 3.10
C GLY A 21 35.75 -2.37 3.57
N ALA A 22 34.79 -1.66 2.95
CA ALA A 22 34.44 -0.29 3.29
C ALA A 22 33.63 -0.18 4.60
N GLU A 23 34.28 -0.39 5.75
CA GLU A 23 33.65 -0.48 7.08
C GLU A 23 32.75 0.71 7.45
N ARG A 24 33.14 1.94 7.09
CA ARG A 24 32.31 3.13 7.34
C ARG A 24 30.98 3.05 6.60
N THR A 25 31.03 2.68 5.32
CA THR A 25 29.84 2.48 4.48
C THR A 25 28.99 1.32 4.99
N LEU A 26 29.62 0.22 5.44
CA LEU A 26 28.88 -0.92 6.00
C LEU A 26 28.10 -0.53 7.27
N ARG A 27 28.69 0.26 8.17
CA ARG A 27 27.96 0.76 9.34
C ARG A 27 26.79 1.67 8.97
N GLN A 28 27.01 2.61 8.05
CA GLN A 28 25.97 3.53 7.58
C GLN A 28 24.79 2.80 6.91
N LEU A 29 25.06 1.81 6.05
CA LEU A 29 24.02 1.03 5.38
C LEU A 29 23.17 0.22 6.37
N ARG A 30 23.74 -0.22 7.50
CA ARG A 30 23.02 -0.93 8.56
C ARG A 30 22.18 -0.02 9.46
N SER A 31 22.52 1.26 9.57
CA SER A 31 21.72 2.22 10.35
C SER A 31 20.45 2.68 9.65
N LEU A 32 20.32 2.41 8.34
CA LEU A 32 19.12 2.75 7.58
C LEU A 32 17.94 1.90 8.03
N LYS A 33 16.89 2.56 8.53
CA LYS A 33 15.63 1.94 8.94
C LYS A 33 14.59 2.13 7.84
N LEU A 34 13.89 1.05 7.50
CA LEU A 34 12.77 1.08 6.56
C LEU A 34 11.47 0.86 7.34
N SER A 35 10.47 1.67 7.03
CA SER A 35 9.12 1.47 7.50
C SER A 35 8.49 0.24 6.84
N ALA A 36 7.72 -0.52 7.60
CA ALA A 36 6.88 -1.58 7.03
C ALA A 36 5.51 -0.96 6.71
N ILE A 37 5.08 -1.08 5.45
CA ILE A 37 3.80 -0.57 4.97
C ILE A 37 3.14 -1.66 4.13
N TRP A 38 1.85 -1.89 4.33
CA TRP A 38 1.02 -2.65 3.41
C TRP A 38 0.44 -1.71 2.36
N ALA A 39 0.50 -2.13 1.10
CA ALA A 39 -0.17 -1.45 -0.01
C ALA A 39 -1.29 -2.37 -0.50
N LEU A 40 -2.53 -1.89 -0.45
CA LEU A 40 -3.69 -2.59 -1.02
C LEU A 40 -4.13 -1.84 -2.26
N MET A 41 -4.13 -2.52 -3.40
CA MET A 41 -4.83 -2.07 -4.59
C MET A 41 -6.18 -2.78 -4.67
N VAL A 42 -7.25 -2.03 -4.89
CA VAL A 42 -8.61 -2.55 -4.94
C VAL A 42 -9.37 -1.87 -6.07
N GLU A 43 -10.19 -2.63 -6.78
CA GLU A 43 -11.07 -2.14 -7.81
C GLU A 43 -12.52 -2.19 -7.33
N PHE A 44 -13.27 -1.15 -7.64
CA PHE A 44 -14.70 -1.05 -7.38
C PHE A 44 -15.43 -0.86 -8.70
N GLU A 45 -16.55 -1.54 -8.88
CA GLU A 45 -17.39 -1.36 -10.06
C GLU A 45 -17.97 0.06 -10.09
N SER A 46 -17.90 0.71 -11.26
CA SER A 46 -18.41 2.06 -11.48
C SER A 46 -19.91 2.09 -11.75
N THR A 47 -20.49 0.97 -12.21
CA THR A 47 -21.88 0.84 -12.64
C THR A 47 -22.58 -0.31 -11.93
N GLY A 48 -23.68 -0.05 -11.20
CA GLY A 48 -24.45 -1.07 -10.50
C GLY A 48 -24.80 -0.65 -9.07
N THR A 49 -25.08 -1.63 -8.20
CA THR A 49 -25.25 -1.42 -6.74
C THR A 49 -23.92 -1.10 -6.06
N GLY A 50 -22.82 -1.66 -6.57
CA GLY A 50 -21.47 -1.22 -6.25
C GLY A 50 -21.20 0.12 -6.92
N GLN A 51 -21.11 1.17 -6.12
CA GLN A 51 -20.55 2.44 -6.58
C GLN A 51 -19.24 2.69 -5.83
N PRO A 52 -18.22 3.26 -6.50
CA PRO A 52 -16.91 3.44 -5.93
C PRO A 52 -16.96 4.40 -4.72
N PRO A 53 -16.04 4.25 -3.75
CA PRO A 53 -15.94 5.17 -2.63
C PRO A 53 -15.72 6.60 -3.14
N VAL A 54 -16.56 7.54 -2.70
CA VAL A 54 -16.33 8.96 -2.95
C VAL A 54 -15.51 9.51 -1.78
N LEU A 55 -14.33 10.05 -2.08
CA LEU A 55 -13.50 10.68 -1.05
C LEU A 55 -14.05 12.07 -0.67
N PRO A 56 -13.80 12.53 0.58
CA PRO A 56 -14.30 13.83 1.04
C PRO A 56 -13.93 14.97 0.10
N SER A 57 -14.86 15.91 -0.08
CA SER A 57 -14.67 17.13 -0.88
C SER A 57 -14.25 16.89 -2.34
N GLY A 58 -14.52 15.71 -2.90
CA GLY A 58 -14.15 15.37 -4.28
C GLY A 58 -12.64 15.18 -4.48
N LEU A 59 -11.89 14.94 -3.40
CA LEU A 59 -10.45 14.67 -3.47
C LEU A 59 -10.18 13.40 -4.29
N GLN A 60 -9.09 13.41 -5.05
CA GLN A 60 -8.61 12.20 -5.76
C GLN A 60 -7.69 11.35 -4.88
N ALA A 61 -7.10 11.95 -3.84
CA ALA A 61 -6.31 11.27 -2.85
C ALA A 61 -6.23 12.10 -1.56
N CYS A 62 -6.01 11.44 -0.42
CA CYS A 62 -5.77 12.13 0.84
C CYS A 62 -4.92 11.29 1.80
N PHE A 63 -4.21 11.98 2.68
CA PHE A 63 -3.62 11.38 3.87
C PHE A 63 -4.68 11.25 4.96
N VAL A 64 -4.58 10.17 5.76
CA VAL A 64 -5.52 9.83 6.83
C VAL A 64 -4.77 9.89 8.15
N SER A 65 -5.12 10.87 9.00
CA SER A 65 -4.40 11.14 10.25
C SER A 65 -4.97 10.42 11.47
N ASN A 66 -6.27 10.06 11.44
CA ASN A 66 -7.00 9.48 12.59
C ASN A 66 -7.35 8.00 12.36
N SER A 67 -6.41 7.23 11.79
CA SER A 67 -6.57 5.80 11.61
C SER A 67 -5.29 5.09 12.02
N ASP A 68 -5.42 4.04 12.83
CA ASP A 68 -4.29 3.18 13.17
C ASP A 68 -3.95 2.22 12.02
N VAL A 69 -4.83 2.08 11.02
CA VAL A 69 -4.72 1.09 9.93
C VAL A 69 -4.18 1.71 8.66
N ILE A 70 -4.84 2.75 8.12
CA ILE A 70 -4.48 3.39 6.85
C ILE A 70 -3.93 4.80 7.05
N SER A 71 -2.89 5.15 6.30
CA SER A 71 -2.27 6.49 6.32
C SER A 71 -2.55 7.28 5.04
N PHE A 72 -2.97 6.61 3.96
CA PHE A 72 -3.22 7.23 2.67
C PHE A 72 -4.25 6.42 1.87
N VAL A 73 -5.08 7.14 1.12
CA VAL A 73 -5.97 6.60 0.08
C VAL A 73 -5.84 7.45 -1.17
N GLY A 74 -5.84 6.81 -2.34
CA GLY A 74 -5.92 7.49 -3.63
C GLY A 74 -6.77 6.72 -4.64
N ASN A 75 -7.63 7.43 -5.34
CA ASN A 75 -8.36 6.98 -6.51
C ASN A 75 -7.47 7.17 -7.76
N GLN A 76 -6.91 6.07 -8.24
CA GLN A 76 -6.01 6.07 -9.39
C GLN A 76 -6.76 6.35 -10.69
N SER A 77 -8.01 5.89 -10.81
CA SER A 77 -8.84 6.16 -11.97
C SER A 77 -9.20 7.64 -12.09
N ALA A 78 -9.46 8.33 -10.98
CA ALA A 78 -9.66 9.78 -11.00
C ALA A 78 -8.38 10.53 -11.43
N LYS A 79 -7.20 10.03 -11.03
CA LYS A 79 -5.90 10.66 -11.33
C LYS A 79 -5.44 10.45 -12.78
N TYR A 80 -5.50 9.22 -13.29
CA TYR A 80 -4.93 8.86 -14.60
C TYR A 80 -5.98 8.76 -15.71
N GLY A 81 -7.26 8.90 -15.37
CA GLY A 81 -8.38 8.69 -16.27
C GLY A 81 -9.11 7.38 -16.01
N PRO A 82 -10.42 7.31 -16.29
CA PRO A 82 -11.23 6.15 -16.00
C PRO A 82 -10.75 4.92 -16.78
N SER A 83 -10.84 3.75 -16.17
CA SER A 83 -10.62 2.49 -16.88
C SER A 83 -11.72 2.28 -17.92
N LYS A 84 -11.36 1.68 -19.06
CA LYS A 84 -12.35 1.20 -20.04
C LYS A 84 -13.21 0.04 -19.53
N SER A 85 -12.83 -0.57 -18.40
CA SER A 85 -13.53 -1.71 -17.80
C SER A 85 -14.79 -1.33 -17.00
N GLY A 86 -15.09 -0.03 -16.83
CA GLY A 86 -16.19 0.38 -15.95
C GLY A 86 -15.90 0.10 -14.47
N MET A 87 -14.62 0.10 -14.09
CA MET A 87 -14.14 -0.07 -12.72
C MET A 87 -13.29 1.14 -12.32
N GLU A 88 -13.31 1.51 -11.05
CA GLU A 88 -12.40 2.48 -10.45
C GLU A 88 -11.37 1.80 -9.55
N CYS A 89 -10.10 2.13 -9.78
CA CYS A 89 -8.97 1.56 -9.04
C CYS A 89 -8.54 2.50 -7.92
N PHE A 90 -8.35 1.95 -6.73
CA PHE A 90 -7.87 2.66 -5.55
C PHE A 90 -6.58 2.03 -5.01
N THR A 91 -5.73 2.87 -4.43
CA THR A 91 -4.56 2.46 -3.67
C THR A 91 -4.72 2.93 -2.23
N LEU A 92 -4.61 2.00 -1.29
CA LEU A 92 -4.56 2.27 0.14
C LEU A 92 -3.15 1.94 0.66
N LEU A 93 -2.58 2.82 1.46
CA LEU A 93 -1.34 2.54 2.18
C LEU A 93 -1.62 2.49 3.68
N SER A 94 -1.05 1.49 4.35
CA SER A 94 -1.20 1.35 5.80
C SER A 94 -0.41 2.42 6.56
N THR A 95 -0.64 2.53 7.87
CA THR A 95 0.33 3.17 8.77
C THR A 95 1.58 2.29 8.93
N GLU A 96 2.67 2.87 9.43
CA GLU A 96 3.88 2.11 9.81
C GLU A 96 3.59 1.15 10.98
N GLY A 97 2.78 1.59 11.95
CA GLY A 97 2.40 0.77 13.10
C GLY A 97 1.66 -0.49 12.69
N PHE A 98 0.65 -0.35 11.81
CA PHE A 98 -0.10 -1.47 11.26
C PHE A 98 0.80 -2.41 10.46
N GLY A 99 1.64 -1.86 9.58
CA GLY A 99 2.57 -2.64 8.77
C GLY A 99 3.57 -3.44 9.60
N ARG A 100 4.01 -2.90 10.74
CA ARG A 100 4.88 -3.60 11.68
C ARG A 100 4.16 -4.74 12.41
N GLN A 101 2.91 -4.54 12.84
CA GLN A 101 2.11 -5.54 13.55
C GLN A 101 1.72 -6.72 12.64
N HIS A 102 1.47 -6.46 11.35
CA HIS A 102 1.03 -7.46 10.38
C HIS A 102 2.16 -7.91 9.46
N LYS A 103 3.42 -7.73 9.87
CA LYS A 103 4.57 -8.01 9.02
C LYS A 103 4.71 -9.51 8.76
N VAL A 104 4.89 -9.87 7.50
CA VAL A 104 5.21 -11.23 7.04
C VAL A 104 6.37 -11.19 6.03
N PRO A 105 6.98 -12.33 5.67
CA PRO A 105 7.93 -12.38 4.57
C PRO A 105 7.29 -11.86 3.27
N GLN A 106 7.87 -10.80 2.69
CA GLN A 106 7.33 -10.15 1.49
C GLN A 106 7.27 -11.11 0.29
N GLU A 107 8.23 -12.01 0.18
CA GLU A 107 8.32 -13.01 -0.91
C GLU A 107 7.35 -14.20 -0.71
N ALA A 108 6.71 -14.30 0.46
CA ALA A 108 5.86 -15.43 0.84
C ALA A 108 4.73 -14.97 1.78
N VAL A 109 3.89 -14.07 1.30
CA VAL A 109 2.72 -13.59 2.04
C VAL A 109 1.69 -14.73 2.15
N PRO A 110 1.30 -15.18 3.36
CA PRO A 110 0.25 -16.20 3.51
C PRO A 110 -1.11 -15.66 3.06
N ALA A 111 -1.88 -16.47 2.32
CA ALA A 111 -3.19 -16.07 1.80
C ALA A 111 -4.17 -15.63 2.91
N ALA A 112 -4.20 -16.34 4.03
CA ALA A 112 -5.04 -15.97 5.18
C ALA A 112 -4.66 -14.58 5.74
N LYS A 113 -3.37 -14.25 5.78
CA LYS A 113 -2.91 -12.93 6.25
C LYS A 113 -3.22 -11.84 5.23
N ALA A 114 -3.10 -12.13 3.93
CA ALA A 114 -3.49 -11.18 2.88
C ALA A 114 -4.99 -10.85 2.97
N ALA A 115 -5.85 -11.84 3.18
CA ALA A 115 -7.29 -11.65 3.36
C ALA A 115 -7.60 -10.81 4.62
N GLU A 116 -6.96 -11.13 5.75
CA GLU A 116 -7.09 -10.36 7.00
C GLU A 116 -6.69 -8.90 6.81
N VAL A 117 -5.51 -8.64 6.25
CA VAL A 117 -5.03 -7.26 6.00
C VAL A 117 -5.96 -6.52 5.03
N ARG A 118 -6.41 -7.18 3.97
CA ARG A 118 -7.38 -6.61 3.03
C ARG A 118 -8.64 -6.15 3.76
N ASP A 119 -9.24 -7.03 4.55
CA ASP A 119 -10.52 -6.75 5.23
C ASP A 119 -10.38 -5.63 6.27
N LEU A 120 -9.27 -5.62 7.01
CA LEU A 120 -8.95 -4.53 7.95
C LEU A 120 -8.76 -3.19 7.24
N MET A 121 -8.02 -3.17 6.13
CA MET A 121 -7.76 -1.93 5.37
C MET A 121 -9.01 -1.41 4.67
N LEU A 122 -9.86 -2.28 4.11
CA LEU A 122 -11.16 -1.89 3.55
C LEU A 122 -12.11 -1.39 4.64
N GLY A 123 -12.15 -2.06 5.79
CA GLY A 123 -12.91 -1.62 6.95
C GLY A 123 -12.50 -0.20 7.38
N ALA A 124 -11.20 0.07 7.42
CA ALA A 124 -10.67 1.39 7.76
C ALA A 124 -10.99 2.47 6.71
N LEU A 125 -10.94 2.14 5.41
CA LEU A 125 -11.34 3.06 4.33
C LEU A 125 -12.78 3.54 4.53
N PHE A 126 -13.70 2.61 4.78
CA PHE A 126 -15.11 2.95 4.93
C PHE A 126 -15.47 3.51 6.32
N ALA A 127 -14.52 3.54 7.26
CA ALA A 127 -14.66 4.23 8.54
C ALA A 127 -14.22 5.70 8.47
N ILE A 128 -13.58 6.14 7.37
CA ILE A 128 -13.20 7.55 7.19
C ILE A 128 -14.48 8.42 7.11
N PRO A 129 -14.63 9.45 7.95
CA PRO A 129 -15.75 10.38 7.86
C PRO A 129 -15.85 11.03 6.47
N GLY A 130 -17.05 11.04 5.90
CA GLY A 130 -17.31 11.59 4.57
C GLY A 130 -17.01 10.64 3.40
N VAL A 131 -16.41 9.47 3.65
CA VAL A 131 -16.41 8.38 2.66
C VAL A 131 -17.76 7.70 2.71
N SER A 132 -18.56 7.86 1.66
CA SER A 132 -19.86 7.19 1.60
C SER A 132 -19.68 5.70 1.28
N LYS A 133 -20.12 4.82 2.19
CA LYS A 133 -20.43 3.42 1.84
C LYS A 133 -21.60 3.43 0.87
N ARG A 134 -21.40 2.94 -0.34
CA ARG A 134 -22.49 2.46 -1.19
C ARG A 134 -22.31 0.95 -1.29
N GLU A 135 -23.40 0.20 -1.08
CA GLU A 135 -23.36 -1.25 -0.86
C GLU A 135 -22.51 -1.95 -1.94
N VAL A 136 -21.41 -2.56 -1.53
CA VAL A 136 -20.60 -3.37 -2.44
C VAL A 136 -21.34 -4.69 -2.62
N GLY A 137 -22.15 -4.80 -3.66
CA GLY A 137 -22.66 -6.10 -4.10
C GLY A 137 -21.48 -7.04 -4.42
N PRO A 138 -21.60 -8.35 -4.19
CA PRO A 138 -20.51 -9.28 -4.43
C PRO A 138 -20.30 -9.45 -5.93
N ALA A 139 -19.39 -8.67 -6.52
CA ALA A 139 -18.87 -8.93 -7.86
C ALA A 139 -17.47 -9.55 -7.73
N TRP A 140 -17.41 -10.86 -7.46
CA TRP A 140 -16.15 -11.61 -7.48
C TRP A 140 -16.10 -12.52 -8.71
N ARG A 141 -15.04 -12.41 -9.50
CA ARG A 141 -14.53 -13.48 -10.37
C ARG A 141 -13.10 -13.79 -9.96
N ALA A 142 -12.83 -15.08 -9.74
CA ALA A 142 -11.50 -15.63 -9.48
C ALA A 142 -10.65 -15.66 -10.75
#